data_AF-A0A6H1W3Y9-F1
#
_entry.id   AF-A0A6H1W3Y9-F1
#
_cell.length_a   1.000
_cell.length_b   1.000
_cell.length_c   1.000
_cell.angle_alpha   90.00
_cell.angle_beta   90.00
_cell.angle_gamma   90.00
#
_symmetry.space_group_name_H-M   'P 1'
#
loop_
_entity.id
_entity.type
_entity.pdbx_description
1 polymer ?
#
loop_
_entity_poly.entity_id
_entity_poly.type
_entity_poly.pdbx_seq_one_letter_code
_entity_poly.pdbx_strand_id
1 'polypeptide(L)'
;MFGQGFFDTIAVAFEVVGVSAMAVGFLVAVAIAIRAWVISRSGRTAFKTLRESFGGVILLGLEVLVAADLVRTVTSTPSLTDALALALIVLIRTVLSFSLQIEIDGVAPWRRALVTGPEVLARSAARTQR
;
A
#
# COMPACT_ATOMS: atom_id res chain seq x y z
N MET A 1 21.09 3.32 -26.90
CA MET A 1 19.73 3.78 -27.26
C MET A 1 18.64 2.71 -27.05
N PHE A 2 18.93 1.40 -27.24
CA PHE A 2 17.94 0.33 -27.02
C PHE A 2 17.56 0.04 -25.55
N GLY A 3 18.45 0.35 -24.58
CA GLY A 3 18.18 0.08 -23.16
C GLY A 3 17.06 0.94 -22.57
N GLN A 4 17.11 2.26 -22.74
CA GLN A 4 16.17 3.20 -22.11
C GLN A 4 14.71 2.92 -22.45
N GLY A 5 14.38 2.71 -23.74
CA GLY A 5 13.01 2.43 -24.14
C GLY A 5 12.44 1.11 -23.59
N PHE A 6 13.29 0.10 -23.37
CA PHE A 6 12.87 -1.16 -22.76
C PHE A 6 12.48 -0.97 -21.29
N PHE A 7 13.30 -0.26 -20.52
CA PHE A 7 13.01 0.00 -19.12
C PHE A 7 11.81 0.92 -18.92
N ASP A 8 11.65 1.94 -19.76
CA ASP A 8 10.46 2.81 -19.73
C ASP A 8 9.19 2.02 -19.99
N THR A 9 9.22 1.09 -20.95
CA THR A 9 8.08 0.21 -21.24
C THR A 9 7.74 -0.67 -20.03
N ILE A 10 8.75 -1.21 -19.34
CA ILE A 10 8.55 -2.01 -18.13
C ILE A 10 7.97 -1.17 -17.00
N ALA A 11 8.50 0.03 -16.77
CA ALA A 11 8.00 0.93 -15.73
C ALA A 11 6.52 1.26 -15.97
N VAL A 12 6.15 1.61 -17.20
CA VAL A 12 4.75 1.87 -17.58
C VAL A 12 3.89 0.63 -17.42
N ALA A 13 4.39 -0.56 -17.75
CA ALA A 13 3.65 -1.80 -17.56
C ALA A 13 3.33 -2.04 -16.07
N PHE A 14 4.31 -1.89 -15.17
CA PHE A 14 4.06 -1.99 -13.73
C PHE A 14 3.08 -0.93 -13.23
N GLU A 15 3.19 0.30 -13.73
CA GLU A 15 2.26 1.39 -13.40
C GLU A 15 0.82 1.05 -13.79
N VAL A 16 0.61 0.61 -15.03
CA VAL A 16 -0.70 0.20 -15.55
C VAL A 16 -1.26 -0.96 -14.73
N VAL A 17 -0.45 -1.97 -14.41
CA VAL A 17 -0.89 -3.12 -13.59
C VAL A 17 -1.27 -2.67 -12.18
N GLY A 18 -0.45 -1.84 -11.53
CA GLY A 18 -0.72 -1.34 -10.19
C GLY A 18 -2.00 -0.51 -10.12
N VAL A 19 -2.15 0.46 -11.04
CA VAL A 19 -3.35 1.30 -11.13
C VAL A 19 -4.59 0.47 -11.45
N SER A 20 -4.49 -0.48 -12.39
CA SER A 20 -5.61 -1.35 -12.74
C SER A 20 -6.03 -2.25 -11.57
N ALA A 21 -5.07 -2.81 -10.84
CA ALA A 21 -5.36 -3.61 -9.64
C ALA A 21 -6.08 -2.78 -8.57
N MET A 22 -5.65 -1.53 -8.35
CA MET A 22 -6.33 -0.61 -7.43
C MET A 22 -7.76 -0.28 -7.89
N ALA A 23 -7.94 0.02 -9.17
CA ALA A 23 -9.24 0.36 -9.73
C ALA A 23 -10.22 -0.81 -9.64
N VAL A 24 -9.81 -2.00 -10.09
CA VAL A 24 -10.62 -3.22 -10.04
C VAL A 24 -10.92 -3.60 -8.59
N GLY A 25 -9.90 -3.60 -7.73
CA GLY A 25 -10.07 -3.93 -6.32
C GLY A 25 -11.00 -2.96 -5.60
N PHE A 26 -10.97 -1.66 -5.93
CA PHE A 26 -11.91 -0.68 -5.39
C PHE A 26 -13.35 -1.00 -5.79
N LEU A 27 -13.59 -1.30 -7.06
CA LEU A 27 -14.92 -1.69 -7.54
C LEU A 27 -15.43 -2.95 -6.82
N VAL A 28 -14.56 -3.95 -6.62
CA VAL A 28 -14.88 -5.16 -5.85
C VAL A 28 -15.19 -4.82 -4.38
N ALA A 29 -14.38 -3.99 -3.73
CA ALA A 29 -14.59 -3.56 -2.35
C ALA A 29 -15.93 -2.83 -2.18
N VAL A 30 -16.29 -1.96 -3.13
CA VAL A 30 -17.58 -1.26 -3.17
C VAL A 30 -18.73 -2.27 -3.34
N ALA A 31 -18.61 -3.23 -4.27
CA ALA A 31 -19.64 -4.24 -4.47
C ALA A 31 -19.87 -5.09 -3.21
N ILE A 32 -18.79 -5.48 -2.52
CA ILE A 32 -18.87 -6.23 -1.25
C ILE A 32 -19.52 -5.37 -0.16
N ALA A 33 -19.16 -4.08 -0.05
CA ALA A 33 -19.72 -3.16 0.93
C ALA A 33 -21.22 -2.91 0.70
N ILE A 34 -21.65 -2.75 -0.56
CA ILE A 34 -23.07 -2.63 -0.94
C ILE A 34 -23.82 -3.91 -0.54
N ARG A 35 -23.26 -5.09 -0.85
CA ARG A 35 -23.86 -6.37 -0.45
C ARG A 35 -24.00 -6.47 1.08
N ALA A 36 -22.96 -6.09 1.82
CA ALA A 36 -22.98 -6.07 3.28
C ALA A 36 -24.05 -5.09 3.83
N TRP A 37 -24.22 -3.93 3.19
CA TRP A 37 -25.26 -2.97 3.54
C TRP A 37 -26.67 -3.53 3.33
N VAL A 38 -26.93 -4.13 2.17
CA VAL A 38 -28.24 -4.71 1.84
C VAL A 38 -28.62 -5.84 2.80
N ILE A 39 -27.67 -6.70 3.16
CA ILE A 39 -27.91 -7.84 4.06
C ILE A 39 -28.06 -7.38 5.51
N SER A 40 -27.16 -6.54 6.02
CA SER A 40 -27.14 -6.15 7.43
C SER A 40 -28.03 -4.96 7.78
N ARG A 41 -28.48 -4.19 6.77
CA ARG A 41 -29.14 -2.88 6.91
C ARG A 41 -28.38 -1.88 7.82
N SER A 42 -27.09 -2.13 8.05
CA SER A 42 -26.23 -1.32 8.91
C SER A 42 -25.18 -0.60 8.07
N GLY A 43 -25.28 0.72 7.99
CA GLY A 43 -24.26 1.55 7.33
C GLY A 43 -22.89 1.44 7.99
N ARG A 44 -22.85 1.21 9.32
CA ARG A 44 -21.60 1.02 10.06
C ARG A 44 -20.86 -0.25 9.61
N THR A 45 -21.59 -1.34 9.41
CA THR A 45 -21.00 -2.60 8.94
C THR A 45 -20.49 -2.46 7.51
N ALA A 46 -21.27 -1.85 6.63
CA ALA A 46 -20.88 -1.60 5.24
C ALA A 46 -19.62 -0.73 5.13
N PHE A 47 -19.53 0.33 5.92
CA PHE A 47 -18.36 1.22 5.95
C PHE A 47 -17.10 0.49 6.46
N LYS A 48 -17.23 -0.32 7.52
CA LYS A 48 -16.12 -1.13 8.02
C LYS A 48 -15.63 -2.11 6.96
N THR A 49 -16.53 -2.85 6.32
CA THR A 49 -16.20 -3.79 5.24
C THR A 49 -15.53 -3.11 4.05
N LEU A 50 -16.00 -1.90 3.68
CA LEU A 50 -15.37 -1.10 2.63
C LEU A 50 -13.93 -0.74 2.99
N ARG A 51 -13.69 -0.19 4.19
CA ARG A 51 -12.34 0.20 4.62
C ARG A 51 -11.39 -1.00 4.70
N GLU A 52 -11.83 -2.12 5.25
CA GLU A 52 -11.01 -3.33 5.37
C GLU A 52 -10.62 -3.89 4.00
N SER A 53 -11.59 -3.99 3.08
CA SER A 53 -11.35 -4.51 1.73
C SER A 53 -10.49 -3.55 0.90
N PHE A 54 -10.78 -2.24 1.00
CA PHE A 54 -10.04 -1.21 0.26
C PHE A 54 -8.60 -1.07 0.75
N GLY A 55 -8.34 -1.23 2.05
CA GLY A 55 -7.00 -1.23 2.61
C GLY A 55 -6.11 -2.31 1.97
N GLY A 56 -6.63 -3.53 1.82
CA GLY A 56 -5.91 -4.62 1.15
C GLY A 56 -5.61 -4.34 -0.33
N VAL A 57 -6.58 -3.78 -1.04
CA VAL A 57 -6.43 -3.40 -2.46
C VAL A 57 -5.37 -2.32 -2.64
N ILE A 58 -5.36 -1.30 -1.78
CA ILE A 58 -4.34 -0.26 -1.81
C ILE A 58 -2.95 -0.87 -1.57
N LEU A 59 -2.80 -1.73 -0.55
CA LEU A 59 -1.50 -2.34 -0.24
C LEU A 59 -0.94 -3.12 -1.45
N LEU A 60 -1.76 -3.94 -2.11
CA LEU A 60 -1.37 -4.67 -3.30
C LEU A 60 -0.95 -3.73 -4.44
N GLY A 61 -1.77 -2.73 -4.74
CA GLY A 61 -1.45 -1.73 -5.76
C GLY A 61 -0.15 -1.01 -5.46
N LEU A 62 0.09 -0.70 -4.19
CA LEU A 62 1.31 -0.05 -3.76
C LEU A 62 2.55 -0.96 -3.93
N GLU A 63 2.48 -2.24 -3.62
CA GLU A 63 3.60 -3.16 -3.84
C GLU A 63 4.03 -3.17 -5.32
N VAL A 64 3.06 -3.18 -6.24
CA VAL A 64 3.33 -3.13 -7.69
C VAL A 64 3.89 -1.77 -8.11
N LEU A 65 3.33 -0.68 -7.62
CA LEU A 65 3.79 0.68 -7.97
C LEU A 65 5.20 0.98 -7.42
N VAL A 66 5.60 0.39 -6.28
CA VAL A 66 6.99 0.50 -5.80
C VAL A 66 7.95 -0.13 -6.82
N ALA A 67 7.59 -1.24 -7.46
CA ALA A 67 8.42 -1.84 -8.50
C ALA A 67 8.60 -0.90 -9.70
N ALA A 68 7.54 -0.19 -10.12
CA ALA A 68 7.61 0.82 -11.17
C ALA A 68 8.58 1.96 -10.81
N ASP A 69 8.50 2.48 -9.59
CA ASP A 69 9.38 3.54 -9.08
C ASP A 69 10.85 3.09 -9.07
N LEU A 70 11.12 1.86 -8.62
CA LEU A 70 12.48 1.28 -8.62
C LEU A 70 13.04 1.19 -10.04
N VAL A 71 12.26 0.73 -11.02
CA VAL A 71 12.71 0.66 -12.43
C VAL A 71 13.05 2.05 -12.96
N ARG A 72 12.25 3.07 -12.64
CA ARG A 72 12.50 4.45 -13.08
C ARG A 72 13.77 5.06 -12.47
N THR A 73 14.08 4.73 -11.22
CA THR A 73 15.31 5.20 -10.55
C THR A 73 16.59 4.62 -11.16
N VAL A 74 16.58 3.36 -11.61
CA VAL A 74 17.79 2.72 -12.15
C VAL A 74 18.12 3.14 -13.58
N THR A 75 17.17 3.73 -14.31
CA THR A 75 17.31 4.00 -15.76
C THR A 75 17.40 5.46 -16.12
N SER A 76 17.02 6.35 -15.20
CA SER A 76 17.15 7.79 -15.38
C SER A 76 18.59 8.20 -15.08
N THR A 77 19.31 8.74 -16.07
CA THR A 77 20.53 9.52 -15.80
C THR A 77 20.10 10.78 -15.03
N PRO A 78 20.42 10.91 -13.74
CA PRO A 78 19.71 11.84 -12.89
C PRO A 78 20.02 13.29 -13.29
N SER A 79 19.01 14.01 -13.77
CA SER A 79 18.95 15.46 -13.60
C SER A 79 18.45 15.75 -12.17
N LEU A 80 18.98 16.79 -11.53
CA LEU A 80 18.54 17.17 -10.18
C LEU A 80 17.03 17.43 -10.12
N THR A 81 16.45 17.94 -11.19
CA THR A 81 15.02 18.25 -11.30
C THR A 81 14.16 16.99 -11.33
N ASP A 82 14.55 15.98 -12.12
CA ASP A 82 13.79 14.72 -12.22
C ASP A 82 13.87 13.90 -10.92
N ALA A 83 15.04 13.91 -10.29
CA ALA A 83 15.24 13.27 -8.99
C ALA A 83 14.39 13.94 -7.90
N LEU A 84 14.28 15.28 -7.91
CA LEU A 84 13.45 16.03 -6.97
C LEU A 84 11.96 15.78 -7.17
N ALA A 85 11.48 15.76 -8.42
CA ALA A 85 10.08 15.45 -8.72
C ALA A 85 9.70 14.04 -8.26
N LEU A 86 10.57 13.06 -8.52
CA LEU A 86 10.37 11.69 -8.07
C LEU A 86 10.38 11.57 -6.54
N ALA A 87 11.34 12.20 -5.87
CA ALA A 87 11.42 12.21 -4.41
C ALA A 87 10.17 12.83 -3.77
N LEU A 88 9.61 13.88 -4.39
CA LEU A 88 8.38 14.51 -3.94
C LEU A 88 7.16 13.59 -4.10
N ILE A 89 7.03 12.87 -5.22
CA ILE A 89 5.95 11.90 -5.43
C ILE A 89 6.04 10.76 -4.40
N VAL A 90 7.22 10.20 -4.18
CA VAL A 90 7.46 9.14 -3.18
C VAL A 90 7.14 9.65 -1.76
N LEU A 91 7.49 10.89 -1.43
CA LEU A 91 7.18 11.51 -0.14
C LEU A 91 5.67 11.64 0.07
N ILE A 92 4.95 12.19 -0.91
CA ILE A 92 3.49 12.34 -0.87
C ILE A 92 2.83 10.98 -0.67
N ARG A 93 3.27 9.97 -1.43
CA ARG A 93 2.79 8.58 -1.34
C ARG A 93 3.00 7.98 0.05
N THR A 94 4.17 8.21 0.64
CA THR A 94 4.50 7.72 1.98
C THR A 94 3.59 8.36 3.03
N VAL A 95 3.42 9.68 2.99
CA VAL A 95 2.57 10.42 3.94
C VAL A 95 1.10 10.01 3.80
N LEU A 96 0.57 9.91 2.58
CA LEU A 96 -0.82 9.47 2.34
C LEU A 96 -1.05 8.04 2.81
N SER A 97 -0.15 7.11 2.48
CA SER A 97 -0.24 5.72 2.92
C SER A 97 -0.22 5.61 4.45
N PHE A 98 0.69 6.33 5.12
CA PHE A 98 0.77 6.37 6.58
C PHE A 98 -0.48 6.97 7.22
N SER A 99 -1.00 8.08 6.67
CA SER A 99 -2.20 8.74 7.18
C SER A 99 -3.41 7.79 7.16
N LEU A 100 -3.62 7.08 6.04
CA LEU A 100 -4.70 6.10 5.91
C LEU A 100 -4.54 4.93 6.88
N GLN A 101 -3.33 4.38 7.05
CA GLN A 101 -3.06 3.30 7.99
C GLN A 101 -3.35 3.73 9.44
N ILE A 102 -2.94 4.95 9.83
CA ILE A 102 -3.20 5.49 11.17
C ILE A 102 -4.70 5.65 11.42
N GLU A 103 -5.46 6.12 10.44
CA GLU A 103 -6.91 6.26 10.57
C GLU A 103 -7.62 4.90 10.69
N ILE A 104 -7.11 3.87 9.99
CA ILE A 104 -7.67 2.50 10.04
C ILE A 104 -7.32 1.79 11.34
N ASP A 105 -6.05 1.79 11.74
CA ASP A 105 -5.55 1.04 12.90
C ASP A 105 -5.71 1.82 14.22
N GLY A 106 -5.92 3.13 14.16
CA GLY A 106 -5.97 4.03 15.31
C GLY A 106 -4.63 4.20 16.04
N VAL A 107 -3.55 3.59 15.55
CA VAL A 107 -2.21 3.66 16.12
C VAL A 107 -1.16 3.83 15.03
N ALA A 108 -0.15 4.65 15.30
CA ALA A 108 0.95 4.84 14.37
C ALA A 108 1.76 3.56 14.15
N PRO A 109 2.25 3.31 12.92
CA PRO A 109 2.93 2.06 12.58
C PRO A 109 4.18 1.79 13.45
N TRP A 110 4.94 2.84 13.81
CA TRP A 110 6.08 2.70 14.73
C TRP A 110 5.66 2.27 16.15
N ARG A 111 4.46 2.64 16.60
CA ARG A 111 3.93 2.23 17.91
C ARG A 111 3.52 0.76 17.91
N ARG A 112 3.01 0.24 16.78
CA ARG A 112 2.66 -1.18 16.61
C ARG A 112 3.90 -2.08 16.69
N ALA A 113 4.98 -1.70 16.00
CA ALA A 113 6.26 -2.42 16.03
C ALA A 113 6.83 -2.53 17.46
N LEU A 114 6.69 -1.47 18.27
CA LEU A 114 7.14 -1.43 19.65
C LEU A 114 6.28 -2.27 20.62
N VAL A 115 5.02 -2.59 20.28
CA VAL A 115 4.14 -3.42 21.13
C VAL A 115 4.29 -4.91 20.80
N THR A 116 4.46 -5.26 19.53
CA THR A 116 4.64 -6.66 19.11
C THR A 116 6.01 -7.23 19.49
N GLY A 117 7.07 -6.41 19.49
CA GLY A 117 8.44 -6.86 19.83
C GLY A 117 8.58 -7.43 21.25
N PRO A 118 8.15 -6.70 22.31
CA PRO A 118 8.23 -7.17 23.69
C PRO A 118 7.38 -8.41 23.96
N GLU A 119 6.17 -8.51 23.37
CA GLU A 119 5.31 -9.69 23.57
C GLU A 119 5.87 -10.95 22.93
N VAL A 120 6.48 -10.85 21.74
CA VAL A 120 7.11 -11.98 21.06
C VAL A 120 8.37 -12.42 21.81
N LEU A 121 9.18 -11.49 22.31
CA LEU A 121 10.33 -11.78 23.15
C LEU A 121 9.92 -12.43 24.47
N ALA A 122 8.89 -11.92 25.14
CA ALA A 122 8.36 -12.51 26.37
C ALA A 122 7.81 -13.93 26.17
N ARG A 123 7.07 -14.19 25.08
CA ARG A 123 6.59 -15.55 24.74
C ARG A 123 7.71 -16.51 24.37
N SER A 124 8.79 -16.01 23.77
CA SER A 124 9.97 -16.81 23.43
C SER A 124 10.75 -17.19 24.69
N ALA A 125 10.95 -16.24 25.61
CA ALA A 125 11.60 -16.47 26.90
C ALA A 125 10.81 -17.47 27.77
N ALA A 126 9.48 -17.42 27.75
CA ALA A 126 8.62 -18.34 28.50
C ALA A 126 8.63 -19.78 27.95
N ARG A 127 9.02 -20.01 26.69
CA ARG A 127 9.10 -21.35 26.08
C ARG A 127 10.42 -22.07 26.36
N THR A 128 11.51 -21.34 26.60
CA THR A 128 12.84 -21.90 26.87
C THR A 128 12.99 -22.42 28.31
N GLN A 129 12.03 -22.15 29.20
CA GLN A 129 12.02 -22.63 30.59
C GLN A 129 11.16 -23.88 30.84
N ARG A 130 10.69 -24.56 29.79
CA ARG A 130 10.07 -25.90 29.88
C ARG A 130 10.97 -26.95 29.23
#